data_AF-B7FRX2-F1
#
_entry.id   AF-B7FRX2-F1
#
_cell.length_a   1.000
_cell.length_b   1.000
_cell.length_c   1.000
_cell.angle_alpha   90.00
_cell.angle_beta   90.00
_cell.angle_gamma   90.00
#
_symmetry.space_group_name_H-M   'P 1'
#
loop_
_entity.id
_entity.type
_entity.pdbx_description
1 polymer ?
#
loop_
_entity_poly.entity_id
_entity_poly.type
_entity_poly.pdbx_seq_one_letter_code
_entity_poly.pdbx_strand_id
1 'polypeptide(L)'
;MTKENAANASLFFHTNGSVKAPTLFMLGSLPLFWCGGWSWAVTCVFGGLLVALCNAVEDIKATEKQAIRHNIISAHEIYQEIVVIERQLHKAQTAAANPETVAEVEAYARMILETGLAALAKKYGKEVHEKTPKEERNARGLECQTASYVALRMFPNDTAFVAAAVSLLALVAKNERVRERIVQEADEYGLNVPLVCAQRALQRAQDDPTPNQKSEQQSAELQRKNCLLLGALADGDATIASLIVQEGGIEIIMNAAQWYRYHEEVANWALWAIFILCYEYPPTKVVVVEQNGVALILQSMRNNPVKDVFRHGIAILFDLMREPTHANDKAAPQEKVSSVPKLDIWKIRQSALASGLHEIIVRAMCENKDAVDIFMMSQEILVGTNYLGPIPKFERKT
;
A
#
# COMPACT_ATOMS: atom_id res chain seq x y z
N MET A 1 -27.84 23.35 -1.11
CA MET A 1 -26.65 23.76 -0.33
C MET A 1 -25.98 22.51 0.21
N THR A 2 -24.83 22.15 -0.33
CA THR A 2 -24.04 20.99 0.11
C THR A 2 -23.50 21.21 1.52
N LYS A 3 -23.43 20.14 2.34
CA LYS A 3 -22.88 20.18 3.71
C LYS A 3 -21.45 20.77 3.79
N GLU A 4 -20.73 20.80 2.67
CA GLU A 4 -19.41 21.44 2.55
C GLU A 4 -19.44 22.97 2.74
N ASN A 5 -20.53 23.66 2.39
CA ASN A 5 -20.60 25.12 2.59
C ASN A 5 -20.97 25.51 4.03
N ALA A 6 -21.37 24.55 4.88
CA ALA A 6 -21.68 24.80 6.28
C ALA A 6 -20.44 24.66 7.21
N ALA A 7 -19.33 24.12 6.69
CA ALA A 7 -18.09 23.94 7.45
C ALA A 7 -17.23 25.21 7.53
N ASN A 8 -17.54 26.24 6.74
CA ASN A 8 -16.99 27.58 6.93
C ASN A 8 -17.77 28.27 8.05
N ALA A 9 -17.67 27.74 9.26
CA ALA A 9 -18.09 28.47 10.45
C ALA A 9 -17.38 29.82 10.41
N SER A 10 -18.16 30.89 10.26
CA SER A 10 -17.62 32.24 10.20
C SER A 10 -16.79 32.48 11.46
N LEU A 11 -15.57 32.99 11.28
CA LEU A 11 -14.67 33.42 12.36
C LEU A 11 -15.38 34.35 13.38
N PHE A 12 -16.48 34.98 12.94
CA PHE A 12 -17.24 36.01 13.63
C PHE A 12 -18.63 35.58 14.12
N PHE A 13 -19.17 34.44 13.66
CA PHE A 13 -20.53 34.00 13.99
C PHE A 13 -20.60 32.50 14.26
N HIS A 14 -21.37 32.11 15.27
CA HIS A 14 -21.75 30.73 15.52
C HIS A 14 -22.77 30.25 14.47
N THR A 15 -22.91 28.93 14.32
CA THR A 15 -23.88 28.30 13.40
C THR A 15 -25.34 28.62 13.72
N ASN A 16 -25.64 28.99 14.96
CA ASN A 16 -26.96 29.47 15.40
C ASN A 16 -27.18 30.98 15.13
N GLY A 17 -26.24 31.66 14.48
CA GLY A 17 -26.29 33.09 14.19
C GLY A 17 -25.83 34.00 15.33
N SER A 18 -25.42 33.47 16.49
CA SER A 18 -24.91 34.32 17.58
C SER A 18 -23.51 34.86 17.28
N VAL A 19 -23.22 36.03 17.82
CA VAL A 19 -21.96 36.76 17.59
C VAL A 19 -20.85 36.15 18.45
N LYS A 20 -19.70 35.81 17.84
CA LYS A 20 -18.51 35.34 18.58
C LYS A 20 -17.78 36.51 19.24
N ALA A 21 -17.05 36.24 20.32
CA ALA A 21 -16.26 37.25 21.06
C ALA A 21 -15.35 38.14 20.18
N PRO A 22 -14.65 37.63 19.14
CA PRO A 22 -13.84 38.46 18.23
C PRO A 22 -14.61 39.62 17.59
N THR A 23 -15.87 39.38 17.23
CA THR A 23 -16.73 40.39 16.60
C THR A 23 -17.06 41.51 17.57
N LEU A 24 -17.22 41.20 18.86
CA LEU A 24 -17.44 42.21 19.90
C LEU A 24 -16.20 43.11 20.07
N PHE A 25 -15.00 42.54 20.03
CA PHE A 25 -13.74 43.31 20.03
C PHE A 25 -13.62 44.23 18.80
N MET A 26 -13.97 43.72 17.61
CA MET A 26 -13.93 44.49 16.37
C MET A 26 -14.96 45.63 16.39
N LEU A 27 -16.18 45.37 16.83
CA LEU A 27 -17.23 46.39 16.97
C LEU A 27 -16.88 47.42 18.05
N GLY A 28 -16.28 46.99 19.16
CA GLY A 28 -15.82 47.86 20.25
C GLY A 28 -14.65 48.79 19.86
N SER A 29 -13.91 48.47 18.80
CA SER A 29 -12.83 49.32 18.29
C SER A 29 -13.32 50.59 17.56
N LEU A 30 -14.53 50.54 16.98
CA LEU A 30 -15.04 51.64 16.14
C LEU A 30 -15.25 52.96 16.92
N PRO A 31 -15.88 52.97 18.11
CA PRO A 31 -15.97 54.21 18.91
C PRO A 31 -14.61 54.72 19.39
N LEU A 32 -13.66 53.83 19.65
CA LEU A 32 -12.31 54.21 20.09
C LEU A 32 -11.54 54.94 18.98
N PHE A 33 -11.69 54.52 17.73
CA PHE A 33 -11.15 55.27 16.58
C PHE A 33 -11.80 56.66 16.48
N TRP A 34 -13.11 56.77 16.69
CA TRP A 34 -13.84 58.04 16.58
C TRP A 34 -13.45 59.06 17.65
N CYS A 35 -13.15 58.60 18.88
CA CYS A 35 -12.74 59.48 19.98
C CYS A 35 -11.24 59.83 19.98
N GLY A 36 -10.49 59.47 18.93
CA GLY A 36 -9.04 59.72 18.82
C GLY A 36 -8.18 58.78 19.67
N GLY A 37 -8.74 57.71 20.24
CA GLY A 37 -8.07 56.70 21.04
C GLY A 37 -7.41 55.60 20.21
N TRP A 38 -6.56 55.98 19.24
CA TRP A 38 -5.99 55.07 18.24
C TRP A 38 -5.25 53.87 18.82
N SER A 39 -4.48 54.06 19.90
CA SER A 39 -3.73 52.96 20.54
C SER A 39 -4.66 51.87 21.08
N TRP A 40 -5.71 52.26 21.82
CA TRP A 40 -6.69 51.34 22.37
C TRP A 40 -7.52 50.64 21.29
N ALA A 41 -7.89 51.37 20.23
CA ALA A 41 -8.61 50.80 19.10
C ALA A 41 -7.80 49.70 18.40
N VAL A 42 -6.50 49.95 18.15
CA VAL A 42 -5.58 48.96 17.59
C VAL A 42 -5.43 47.76 18.53
N THR A 43 -5.26 47.98 19.84
CA THR A 43 -5.20 46.89 20.82
C THR A 43 -6.49 46.03 20.81
N CYS A 44 -7.67 46.64 20.70
CA CYS A 44 -8.93 45.90 20.58
C CYS A 44 -9.00 45.05 19.31
N VAL A 45 -8.56 45.59 18.16
CA VAL A 45 -8.51 44.83 16.90
C VAL A 45 -7.54 43.65 17.01
N PHE A 46 -6.32 43.86 17.53
CA PHE A 46 -5.35 42.78 17.75
C PHE A 46 -5.86 41.74 18.74
N GLY A 47 -6.47 42.17 19.86
CA GLY A 47 -7.10 41.28 20.82
C GLY A 47 -8.22 40.46 20.20
N GLY A 48 -9.08 41.09 19.40
CA GLY A 48 -10.13 40.42 18.64
C GLY A 48 -9.57 39.37 17.68
N LEU A 49 -8.54 39.70 16.90
CA LEU A 49 -7.86 38.76 16.00
C LEU A 49 -7.21 37.60 16.75
N LEU A 50 -6.54 37.84 17.88
CA LEU A 50 -5.96 36.79 18.70
C LEU A 50 -7.02 35.84 19.25
N VAL A 51 -8.14 36.37 19.79
CA VAL A 51 -9.27 35.54 20.23
C VAL A 51 -9.88 34.78 19.06
N ALA A 52 -9.95 35.39 17.88
CA ALA A 52 -10.46 34.74 16.68
C ALA A 52 -9.57 33.57 16.25
N LEU A 53 -8.25 33.75 16.32
CA LEU A 53 -7.27 32.70 16.07
C LEU A 53 -7.35 31.60 17.13
N CYS A 54 -7.47 31.94 18.42
CA CYS A 54 -7.66 30.96 19.49
C CYS A 54 -8.94 30.13 19.29
N ASN A 55 -10.07 30.78 18.99
CA ASN A 55 -11.33 30.10 18.72
C ASN A 55 -11.26 29.24 17.45
N ALA A 56 -10.63 29.75 16.39
CA ALA A 56 -10.41 28.98 15.18
C ALA A 56 -9.56 27.75 15.46
N VAL A 57 -8.50 27.90 16.26
CA VAL A 57 -7.68 26.76 16.71
C VAL A 57 -8.49 25.80 17.55
N GLU A 58 -9.35 26.24 18.47
CA GLU A 58 -10.23 25.36 19.23
C GLU A 58 -11.19 24.57 18.35
N ASP A 59 -11.77 25.22 17.33
CA ASP A 59 -12.71 24.64 16.36
C ASP A 59 -12.04 23.63 15.39
N ILE A 60 -10.71 23.64 15.24
CA ILE A 60 -9.98 22.62 14.46
C ILE A 60 -10.20 21.24 15.09
N LYS A 61 -10.60 20.26 14.27
CA LYS A 61 -10.81 18.87 14.71
C LYS A 61 -9.55 18.33 15.37
N ALA A 62 -9.70 17.53 16.42
CA ALA A 62 -8.56 16.93 17.14
C ALA A 62 -7.60 16.18 16.20
N THR A 63 -8.13 15.51 15.17
CA THR A 63 -7.36 14.83 14.11
C THR A 63 -6.49 15.79 13.31
N GLU A 64 -7.01 16.97 12.94
CA GLU A 64 -6.27 18.00 12.20
C GLU A 64 -5.19 18.65 13.08
N LYS A 65 -5.49 18.93 14.35
CA LYS A 65 -4.47 19.38 15.33
C LYS A 65 -3.33 18.39 15.44
N GLN A 66 -3.65 17.10 15.56
CA GLN A 66 -2.65 16.04 15.65
C GLN A 66 -1.84 15.91 14.36
N ALA A 67 -2.47 15.99 13.19
CA ALA A 67 -1.78 15.97 11.91
C ALA A 67 -0.81 17.16 11.76
N ILE A 68 -1.20 18.36 12.19
CA ILE A 68 -0.30 19.54 12.20
C ILE A 68 0.89 19.27 13.12
N ARG A 69 0.64 18.76 14.34
CA ARG A 69 1.71 18.40 15.28
C ARG A 69 2.68 17.38 14.69
N HIS A 70 2.18 16.30 14.09
CA HIS A 70 3.01 15.29 13.42
C HIS A 70 3.80 15.83 12.22
N ASN A 71 3.32 16.88 11.55
CA ASN A 71 4.12 17.53 10.51
C ASN A 71 5.34 18.26 11.10
N ILE A 72 5.23 18.82 12.30
CA ILE A 72 6.26 19.63 12.97
C ILE A 72 7.31 18.76 13.67
N ILE A 73 6.88 17.75 14.44
CA ILE A 73 7.80 16.91 15.24
C ILE A 73 8.61 15.94 14.36
N SER A 74 9.69 15.37 14.89
CA SER A 74 10.57 14.43 14.18
C SER A 74 9.90 13.07 13.93
N ALA A 75 10.43 12.28 12.99
CA ALA A 75 9.95 10.92 12.74
C ALA A 75 10.08 10.03 13.99
N HIS A 76 11.20 10.16 14.70
CA HIS A 76 11.44 9.44 15.96
C HIS A 76 10.38 9.75 17.02
N GLU A 77 10.01 11.02 17.20
CA GLU A 77 8.98 11.41 18.17
C GLU A 77 7.60 10.83 17.81
N ILE A 78 7.22 10.81 16.53
CA ILE A 78 5.97 10.15 16.09
C ILE A 78 6.01 8.65 16.41
N TYR A 79 7.13 7.99 16.11
CA TYR A 79 7.34 6.59 16.44
C TYR A 79 7.19 6.33 17.94
N GLN A 80 7.82 7.15 18.79
CA GLN A 80 7.72 7.01 20.25
C GLN A 80 6.27 7.17 20.74
N GLU A 81 5.50 8.10 20.17
CA GLU A 81 4.09 8.24 20.49
C GLU A 81 3.28 7.00 20.16
N ILE A 82 3.55 6.38 19.00
CA ILE A 82 2.91 5.12 18.58
C ILE A 82 3.22 3.99 19.57
N VAL A 83 4.46 3.86 20.03
CA VAL A 83 4.86 2.83 21.02
C VAL A 83 4.30 3.12 22.41
N VAL A 84 4.18 4.39 22.80
CA VAL A 84 3.54 4.78 24.08
C VAL A 84 2.06 4.42 24.06
N ILE A 85 1.35 4.69 22.96
CA ILE A 85 -0.09 4.42 22.90
C ILE A 85 -0.41 2.92 22.83
N GLU A 86 0.46 2.10 22.21
CA GLU A 86 0.36 0.63 22.30
C GLU A 86 0.40 0.15 23.75
N ARG A 87 1.39 0.61 24.52
CA ARG A 87 1.53 0.26 25.94
C ARG A 87 0.34 0.73 26.78
N GLN A 88 -0.19 1.91 26.50
CA GLN A 88 -1.37 2.44 27.17
C GLN A 88 -2.61 1.61 26.87
N LEU A 89 -2.84 1.25 25.60
CA LEU A 89 -3.96 0.40 25.21
C LEU A 89 -3.86 -0.98 25.84
N HIS A 90 -2.67 -1.61 25.80
CA HIS A 90 -2.44 -2.91 26.43
C HIS A 90 -2.67 -2.86 27.94
N LYS A 91 -2.21 -1.81 28.62
CA LYS A 91 -2.46 -1.60 30.05
C LYS A 91 -3.95 -1.42 30.34
N ALA A 92 -4.67 -0.65 29.53
CA ALA A 92 -6.11 -0.45 29.70
C ALA A 92 -6.89 -1.77 29.53
N GLN A 93 -6.52 -2.59 28.54
CA GLN A 93 -7.13 -3.89 28.29
C GLN A 93 -6.85 -4.92 29.39
N THR A 94 -5.65 -4.91 29.99
CA THR A 94 -5.24 -5.89 31.01
C THR A 94 -5.65 -5.50 32.43
N ALA A 95 -5.76 -4.21 32.74
CA ALA A 95 -6.05 -3.72 34.09
C ALA A 95 -7.54 -3.86 34.53
N ALA A 96 -8.36 -4.63 33.80
CA ALA A 96 -9.81 -4.70 33.99
C ALA A 96 -10.44 -3.30 34.08
N ALA A 97 -9.94 -2.36 33.28
CA ALA A 97 -10.46 -1.00 33.25
C ALA A 97 -11.93 -1.01 32.83
N ASN A 98 -12.68 0.03 33.24
CA ASN A 98 -14.04 0.25 32.77
C ASN A 98 -14.03 0.25 31.21
N PRO A 99 -14.97 -0.46 30.55
CA PRO A 99 -15.12 -0.45 29.09
C PRO A 99 -15.08 0.95 28.46
N GLU A 100 -15.59 1.97 29.16
CA GLU A 100 -15.52 3.37 28.73
C GLU A 100 -14.09 3.89 28.61
N THR A 101 -13.23 3.62 29.61
CA THR A 101 -11.81 3.99 29.57
C THR A 101 -11.07 3.26 28.45
N VAL A 102 -11.40 1.99 28.19
CA VAL A 102 -10.80 1.24 27.08
C VAL A 102 -11.20 1.86 25.74
N ALA A 103 -12.46 2.23 25.57
CA ALA A 103 -12.97 2.87 24.35
C ALA A 103 -12.34 4.26 24.12
N GLU A 104 -12.14 5.05 25.18
CA GLU A 104 -11.46 6.35 25.11
C GLU A 104 -10.00 6.20 24.66
N VAL A 105 -9.26 5.26 25.27
CA VAL A 105 -7.85 4.98 24.90
C VAL A 105 -7.77 4.43 23.47
N GLU A 106 -8.73 3.59 23.06
CA GLU A 106 -8.79 3.08 21.69
C GLU A 106 -9.07 4.20 20.67
N ALA A 107 -10.00 5.10 20.96
CA ALA A 107 -10.31 6.25 20.10
C ALA A 107 -9.08 7.17 19.95
N TYR A 108 -8.36 7.40 21.05
CA TYR A 108 -7.10 8.15 21.02
C TYR A 108 -6.02 7.41 20.22
N ALA A 109 -5.86 6.10 20.40
CA ALA A 109 -4.94 5.26 19.64
C ALA A 109 -5.18 5.33 18.14
N ARG A 110 -6.45 5.25 17.72
CA ARG A 110 -6.85 5.37 16.31
C ARG A 110 -6.42 6.70 15.71
N MET A 111 -6.65 7.81 16.42
CA MET A 111 -6.24 9.15 16.00
C MET A 111 -4.72 9.26 15.83
N ILE A 112 -3.95 8.76 16.80
CA ILE A 112 -2.48 8.81 16.78
C ILE A 112 -1.93 7.98 15.62
N LEU A 113 -2.44 6.75 15.42
CA LEU A 113 -1.97 5.88 14.34
C LEU A 113 -2.30 6.43 12.95
N GLU A 114 -3.53 6.94 12.76
CA GLU A 114 -3.98 7.43 11.45
C GLU A 114 -3.10 8.59 10.98
N THR A 115 -2.92 9.58 11.86
CA THR A 115 -2.10 10.75 11.55
C THR A 115 -0.60 10.44 11.61
N GLY A 116 -0.18 9.49 12.44
CA GLY A 116 1.21 9.11 12.66
C GLY A 116 1.81 8.34 11.48
N LEU A 117 1.14 7.30 11.02
CA LEU A 117 1.59 6.50 9.87
C LEU A 117 1.69 7.35 8.60
N ALA A 118 0.72 8.23 8.36
CA ALA A 118 0.74 9.15 7.22
C ALA A 118 1.92 10.14 7.30
N ALA A 119 2.20 10.67 8.48
CA ALA A 119 3.32 11.59 8.68
C ALA A 119 4.67 10.89 8.55
N LEU A 120 4.81 9.66 9.07
CA LEU A 120 6.01 8.83 8.89
C LEU A 120 6.27 8.54 7.42
N ALA A 121 5.25 8.12 6.66
CA ALA A 121 5.37 7.89 5.22
C ALA A 121 5.86 9.14 4.47
N LYS A 122 5.29 10.31 4.80
CA LYS A 122 5.69 11.59 4.21
C LYS A 122 7.13 11.98 4.55
N LYS A 123 7.56 11.76 5.79
CA LYS A 123 8.94 12.09 6.23
C LYS A 123 9.95 11.15 5.58
N TYR A 124 9.72 9.84 5.63
CA TYR A 124 10.58 8.85 4.97
C TYR A 124 10.71 9.12 3.46
N GLY A 125 9.60 9.40 2.78
CA GLY A 125 9.61 9.68 1.34
C GLY A 125 10.44 10.92 0.95
N LYS A 126 10.41 11.99 1.75
CA LYS A 126 11.23 13.19 1.51
C LYS A 126 12.73 12.89 1.63
N GLU A 127 13.09 12.09 2.62
CA GLU A 127 14.48 11.84 2.98
C GLU A 127 15.18 10.92 1.99
N VAL A 128 14.44 9.99 1.36
CA VAL A 128 14.96 9.15 0.27
C VAL A 128 15.47 9.99 -0.90
N HIS A 129 14.90 11.17 -1.13
CA HIS A 129 15.36 12.11 -2.15
C HIS A 129 16.50 13.03 -1.69
N GLU A 130 16.66 13.20 -0.38
CA GLU A 130 17.71 14.02 0.20
C GLU A 130 19.01 13.21 0.37
N LYS A 131 20.16 13.88 0.46
CA LYS A 131 21.47 13.25 0.71
C LYS A 131 21.62 12.79 2.18
N THR A 132 20.56 12.24 2.75
CA THR A 132 20.55 11.75 4.13
C THR A 132 21.48 10.52 4.24
N PRO A 133 22.35 10.46 5.27
CA PRO A 133 23.27 9.35 5.47
C PRO A 133 22.56 7.99 5.49
N LYS A 134 23.23 6.95 4.96
CA LYS A 134 22.67 5.58 4.87
C LYS A 134 22.21 5.06 6.24
N GLU A 135 22.97 5.33 7.30
CA GLU A 135 22.67 4.91 8.68
C GLU A 135 21.38 5.53 9.21
N GLU A 136 21.18 6.83 9.00
CA GLU A 136 19.99 7.55 9.46
C GLU A 136 18.74 7.07 8.69
N ARG A 137 18.88 6.84 7.38
CA ARG A 137 17.83 6.25 6.55
C ARG A 137 17.44 4.85 7.00
N ASN A 138 18.42 4.04 7.41
CA ASN A 138 18.20 2.72 7.96
C ASN A 138 17.48 2.76 9.30
N ALA A 139 17.91 3.64 10.22
CA ALA A 139 17.22 3.82 11.50
C ALA A 139 15.75 4.22 11.30
N ARG A 140 15.46 5.16 10.41
CA ARG A 140 14.10 5.60 10.09
C ARG A 140 13.27 4.51 9.39
N GLY A 141 13.90 3.69 8.55
CA GLY A 141 13.25 2.52 7.95
C GLY A 141 12.78 1.53 9.01
N LEU A 142 13.61 1.26 10.02
CA LEU A 142 13.27 0.41 11.16
C LEU A 142 12.17 1.01 12.03
N GLU A 143 12.17 2.31 12.29
CA GLU A 143 11.10 3.01 13.02
C GLU A 143 9.75 2.90 12.30
N CYS A 144 9.75 3.12 10.98
CA CYS A 144 8.56 2.97 10.14
C CYS A 144 8.03 1.53 10.13
N GLN A 145 8.94 0.55 10.06
CA GLN A 145 8.58 -0.86 10.17
C GLN A 145 7.92 -1.14 11.52
N THR A 146 8.56 -0.75 12.63
CA THR A 146 8.01 -0.98 13.98
C THR A 146 6.64 -0.34 14.14
N ALA A 147 6.47 0.93 13.75
CA ALA A 147 5.19 1.63 13.81
C ALA A 147 4.09 0.91 13.01
N SER A 148 4.43 0.35 11.84
CA SER A 148 3.49 -0.41 11.03
C SER A 148 3.07 -1.73 11.70
N TYR A 149 4.01 -2.46 12.30
CA TYR A 149 3.71 -3.70 13.03
C TYR A 149 2.85 -3.44 14.28
N VAL A 150 3.12 -2.37 15.02
CA VAL A 150 2.27 -1.93 16.13
C VAL A 150 0.85 -1.69 15.65
N ALA A 151 0.66 -0.95 14.55
CA ALA A 151 -0.66 -0.69 13.98
C ALA A 151 -1.39 -1.96 13.55
N LEU A 152 -0.69 -2.89 12.88
CA LEU A 152 -1.25 -4.17 12.43
C LEU A 152 -1.69 -5.06 13.61
N ARG A 153 -0.94 -5.06 14.72
CA ARG A 153 -1.28 -5.85 15.92
C ARG A 153 -2.43 -5.22 16.71
N MET A 154 -2.47 -3.89 16.81
CA MET A 154 -3.53 -3.18 17.54
C MET A 154 -4.88 -3.25 16.81
N PHE A 155 -4.87 -3.12 15.47
CA PHE A 155 -6.09 -3.02 14.67
C PHE A 155 -6.10 -3.97 13.44
N PRO A 156 -5.92 -5.30 13.63
CA PRO A 156 -5.78 -6.25 12.51
C PRO A 156 -7.04 -6.40 11.65
N ASN A 157 -8.19 -5.96 12.18
CA ASN A 157 -9.48 -6.06 11.51
C ASN A 157 -9.95 -4.75 10.87
N ASP A 158 -9.22 -3.66 11.06
CA ASP A 158 -9.56 -2.37 10.49
C ASP A 158 -8.85 -2.18 9.14
N THR A 159 -9.63 -2.23 8.06
CA THR A 159 -9.14 -2.11 6.68
C THR A 159 -8.35 -0.82 6.45
N ALA A 160 -8.73 0.31 7.06
CA ALA A 160 -8.03 1.56 6.86
C ALA A 160 -6.64 1.55 7.51
N PHE A 161 -6.54 1.07 8.75
CA PHE A 161 -5.25 0.95 9.45
C PHE A 161 -4.33 -0.08 8.81
N VAL A 162 -4.86 -1.25 8.46
CA VAL A 162 -4.09 -2.28 7.76
C VAL A 162 -3.54 -1.74 6.45
N ALA A 163 -4.38 -1.05 5.64
CA ALA A 163 -3.93 -0.45 4.40
C ALA A 163 -2.85 0.63 4.61
N ALA A 164 -2.97 1.47 5.64
CA ALA A 164 -1.98 2.49 5.97
C ALA A 164 -0.63 1.88 6.39
N ALA A 165 -0.66 0.89 7.29
CA ALA A 165 0.53 0.18 7.74
C ALA A 165 1.22 -0.58 6.60
N VAL A 166 0.47 -1.31 5.78
CA VAL A 166 1.01 -2.01 4.59
C VAL A 166 1.63 -1.03 3.60
N SER A 167 1.03 0.16 3.41
CA SER A 167 1.62 1.20 2.55
C SER A 167 2.97 1.68 3.06
N LEU A 168 3.08 1.89 4.38
CA LEU A 168 4.32 2.33 5.00
C LEU A 168 5.38 1.22 4.93
N LEU A 169 5.01 -0.05 5.13
CA LEU A 169 5.88 -1.20 4.92
C LEU A 169 6.38 -1.28 3.46
N ALA A 170 5.49 -1.09 2.49
CA ALA A 170 5.86 -1.13 1.08
C ALA A 170 6.86 -0.02 0.73
N LEU A 171 6.71 1.16 1.34
CA LEU A 171 7.63 2.29 1.16
C LEU A 171 9.05 1.97 1.69
N VAL A 172 9.16 1.24 2.79
CA VAL A 172 10.45 0.87 3.40
C VAL A 172 10.97 -0.50 2.98
N ALA A 173 10.24 -1.24 2.13
CA ALA A 173 10.54 -2.62 1.75
C ALA A 173 11.91 -2.81 1.06
N LYS A 174 12.44 -1.76 0.41
CA LYS A 174 13.77 -1.77 -0.22
C LYS A 174 14.92 -1.41 0.73
N ASN A 175 14.62 -1.11 2.00
CA ASN A 175 15.65 -0.84 2.98
C ASN A 175 16.33 -2.14 3.43
N GLU A 176 17.66 -2.21 3.30
CA GLU A 176 18.47 -3.38 3.62
C GLU A 176 18.29 -3.85 5.09
N ARG A 177 18.30 -2.92 6.06
CA ARG A 177 18.11 -3.27 7.47
C ARG A 177 16.70 -3.78 7.77
N VAL A 178 15.69 -3.25 7.08
CA VAL A 178 14.30 -3.74 7.22
C VAL A 178 14.21 -5.19 6.73
N ARG A 179 14.83 -5.52 5.58
CA ARG A 179 14.88 -6.91 5.06
C ARG A 179 15.65 -7.85 5.98
N GLU A 180 16.84 -7.43 6.45
CA GLU A 180 17.62 -8.19 7.44
C GLU A 180 16.78 -8.53 8.67
N ARG A 181 16.04 -7.54 9.19
CA ARG A 181 15.21 -7.70 10.38
C ARG A 181 14.03 -8.66 10.18
N ILE A 182 13.42 -8.68 8.99
CA ILE A 182 12.36 -9.66 8.65
C ILE A 182 12.88 -11.09 8.81
N VAL A 183 14.13 -11.34 8.42
CA VAL A 183 14.76 -12.67 8.51
C VAL A 183 15.26 -12.96 9.92
N GLN A 184 15.96 -12.01 10.54
CA GLN A 184 16.64 -12.22 11.83
C GLN A 184 15.71 -12.17 13.04
N GLU A 185 14.65 -11.35 12.97
CA GLU A 185 13.67 -11.15 14.04
C GLU A 185 12.29 -11.65 13.60
N ALA A 186 12.23 -12.79 12.88
CA ALA A 186 11.00 -13.30 12.26
C ALA A 186 9.84 -13.51 13.24
N ASP A 187 10.11 -13.82 14.52
CA ASP A 187 9.07 -13.97 15.54
C ASP A 187 8.30 -12.67 15.81
N GLU A 188 8.99 -11.53 15.72
CA GLU A 188 8.41 -10.22 15.97
C GLU A 188 8.06 -9.50 14.66
N TYR A 189 8.97 -9.47 13.69
CA TYR A 189 8.88 -8.71 12.44
C TYR A 189 8.80 -9.60 11.19
N GLY A 190 8.42 -10.87 11.34
CA GLY A 190 8.17 -11.78 10.22
C GLY A 190 6.99 -11.37 9.34
N LEU A 191 6.82 -12.06 8.21
CA LEU A 191 5.78 -11.73 7.24
C LEU A 191 4.39 -12.22 7.69
N ASN A 192 4.33 -13.08 8.69
CA ASN A 192 3.10 -13.67 9.23
C ASN A 192 2.08 -12.60 9.64
N VAL A 193 2.50 -11.50 10.28
CA VAL A 193 1.61 -10.43 10.73
C VAL A 193 0.91 -9.72 9.55
N PRO A 194 1.64 -9.11 8.58
CA PRO A 194 1.00 -8.47 7.44
C PRO A 194 0.23 -9.46 6.55
N LEU A 195 0.72 -10.69 6.35
CA LEU A 195 0.04 -11.70 5.53
C LEU A 195 -1.30 -12.14 6.15
N VAL A 196 -1.36 -12.39 7.46
CA VAL A 196 -2.61 -12.74 8.14
C VAL A 196 -3.60 -11.58 8.09
N CYS A 197 -3.15 -10.33 8.24
CA CYS A 197 -4.02 -9.16 8.13
C CYS A 197 -4.58 -9.02 6.70
N ALA A 198 -3.75 -9.21 5.68
CA ALA A 198 -4.12 -9.20 4.28
C ALA A 198 -5.18 -10.25 3.95
N GLN A 199 -4.94 -11.49 4.38
CA GLN A 199 -5.84 -12.63 4.19
C GLN A 199 -7.18 -12.41 4.89
N ARG A 200 -7.18 -11.97 6.15
CA ARG A 200 -8.41 -11.66 6.89
C ARG A 200 -9.20 -10.52 6.25
N ALA A 201 -8.52 -9.49 5.74
CA ALA A 201 -9.18 -8.40 5.03
C ALA A 201 -9.85 -8.86 3.74
N LEU A 202 -9.20 -9.77 2.99
CA LEU A 202 -9.81 -10.39 1.80
C LEU A 202 -11.02 -11.25 2.18
N GLN A 203 -10.86 -12.11 3.19
CA GLN A 203 -11.94 -12.98 3.68
C GLN A 203 -13.17 -12.18 4.11
N ARG A 204 -12.99 -11.07 4.86
CA ARG A 204 -14.10 -10.18 5.24
C ARG A 204 -14.83 -9.59 4.03
N ALA A 205 -14.11 -9.27 2.95
CA ALA A 205 -14.73 -8.77 1.74
C ALA A 205 -15.46 -9.86 0.95
N GLN A 206 -15.02 -11.11 1.05
CA GLN A 206 -15.70 -12.27 0.49
C GLN A 206 -16.96 -12.66 1.26
N ASP A 207 -16.92 -12.51 2.58
CA ASP A 207 -18.02 -12.86 3.49
C ASP A 207 -19.08 -11.76 3.64
N ASP A 208 -18.84 -10.54 3.13
CA ASP A 208 -19.81 -9.45 3.17
C ASP A 208 -20.99 -9.76 2.22
N PRO A 209 -22.20 -10.05 2.73
CA PRO A 209 -23.35 -10.38 1.88
C PRO A 209 -23.89 -9.16 1.12
N THR A 210 -23.50 -7.96 1.53
CA THR A 210 -24.02 -6.69 1.00
C THR A 210 -22.89 -5.68 0.83
N PRO A 211 -21.88 -5.97 -0.03
CA PRO A 211 -20.76 -5.07 -0.23
C PRO A 211 -21.28 -3.76 -0.79
N ASN A 212 -20.96 -2.66 -0.10
CA ASN A 212 -21.18 -1.35 -0.66
C ASN A 212 -19.94 -0.94 -1.49
N GLN A 213 -20.15 -0.08 -2.48
CA GLN A 213 -19.06 0.33 -3.39
C GLN A 213 -17.83 0.88 -2.64
N LYS A 214 -18.05 1.58 -1.52
CA LYS A 214 -16.95 2.15 -0.72
C LYS A 214 -16.16 1.06 0.01
N SER A 215 -16.82 0.08 0.62
CA SER A 215 -16.14 -1.04 1.31
C SER A 215 -15.39 -1.91 0.31
N GLU A 216 -15.97 -2.16 -0.87
CA GLU A 216 -15.30 -2.86 -1.97
C GLU A 216 -14.04 -2.11 -2.41
N GLN A 217 -14.13 -0.80 -2.68
CA GLN A 217 -12.98 0.03 -3.09
C GLN A 217 -11.88 0.04 -2.03
N GLN A 218 -12.23 0.17 -0.75
CA GLN A 218 -11.26 0.15 0.35
C GLN A 218 -10.55 -1.20 0.47
N SER A 219 -11.28 -2.30 0.28
CA SER A 219 -10.69 -3.64 0.35
C SER A 219 -9.84 -3.94 -0.89
N ALA A 220 -10.27 -3.53 -2.09
CA ALA A 220 -9.47 -3.61 -3.32
C ALA A 220 -8.16 -2.82 -3.17
N GLU A 221 -8.23 -1.58 -2.66
CA GLU A 221 -7.04 -0.74 -2.43
C GLU A 221 -6.08 -1.37 -1.40
N LEU A 222 -6.61 -2.01 -0.35
CA LEU A 222 -5.80 -2.77 0.60
C LEU A 222 -5.06 -3.92 -0.10
N GLN A 223 -5.76 -4.71 -0.92
CA GLN A 223 -5.12 -5.83 -1.62
C GLN A 223 -4.10 -5.37 -2.67
N ARG A 224 -4.36 -4.26 -3.36
CA ARG A 224 -3.39 -3.61 -4.25
C ARG A 224 -2.09 -3.30 -3.51
N LYS A 225 -2.20 -2.68 -2.33
CA LYS A 225 -1.06 -2.34 -1.47
C LYS A 225 -0.32 -3.58 -0.94
N ASN A 226 -1.05 -4.65 -0.61
CA ASN A 226 -0.42 -5.92 -0.21
C ASN A 226 0.42 -6.51 -1.36
N CYS A 227 -0.13 -6.54 -2.58
CA CYS A 227 0.62 -7.02 -3.74
C CYS A 227 1.89 -6.20 -3.97
N LEU A 228 1.77 -4.86 -3.87
CA LEU A 228 2.92 -3.95 -3.94
C LEU A 228 3.97 -4.25 -2.85
N LEU A 229 3.55 -4.45 -1.60
CA LEU A 229 4.46 -4.79 -0.48
C LEU A 229 5.25 -6.06 -0.79
N LEU A 230 4.56 -7.15 -1.16
CA LEU A 230 5.20 -8.45 -1.37
C LEU A 230 6.16 -8.43 -2.56
N GLY A 231 5.79 -7.81 -3.67
CA GLY A 231 6.70 -7.63 -4.79
C GLY A 231 7.90 -6.74 -4.43
N ALA A 232 7.69 -5.65 -3.67
CA ALA A 232 8.77 -4.74 -3.28
C ALA A 232 9.77 -5.37 -2.28
N LEU A 233 9.29 -6.25 -1.41
CA LEU A 233 10.14 -7.03 -0.50
C LEU A 233 10.98 -8.07 -1.26
N ALA A 234 10.37 -8.78 -2.21
CA ALA A 234 11.04 -9.80 -3.01
C ALA A 234 12.04 -9.24 -4.04
N ASP A 235 11.87 -7.99 -4.48
CA ASP A 235 12.67 -7.36 -5.53
C ASP A 235 14.17 -7.36 -5.19
N GLY A 236 14.93 -8.24 -5.87
CA GLY A 236 16.37 -8.43 -5.70
C GLY A 236 16.79 -9.25 -4.47
N ASP A 237 15.89 -9.95 -3.80
CA ASP A 237 16.20 -10.74 -2.60
C ASP A 237 15.53 -12.13 -2.64
N ALA A 238 16.28 -13.14 -3.07
CA ALA A 238 15.79 -14.51 -3.19
C ALA A 238 15.45 -15.16 -1.84
N THR A 239 16.08 -14.73 -0.75
CA THR A 239 15.81 -15.23 0.61
C THR A 239 14.44 -14.75 1.05
N ILE A 240 14.16 -13.46 0.90
CA ILE A 240 12.84 -12.88 1.19
C ILE A 240 11.76 -13.44 0.25
N ALA A 241 12.05 -13.61 -1.04
CA ALA A 241 11.12 -14.22 -1.99
C ALA A 241 10.75 -15.66 -1.57
N SER A 242 11.75 -16.46 -1.17
CA SER A 242 11.53 -17.81 -0.61
C SER A 242 10.65 -17.77 0.63
N LEU A 243 10.90 -16.83 1.54
CA LEU A 243 10.11 -16.69 2.77
C LEU A 243 8.65 -16.31 2.46
N ILE A 244 8.42 -15.36 1.55
CA ILE A 244 7.06 -14.99 1.10
C ILE A 244 6.30 -16.21 0.59
N VAL A 245 6.95 -17.07 -0.21
CA VAL A 245 6.32 -18.28 -0.76
C VAL A 245 6.05 -19.31 0.33
N GLN A 246 7.00 -19.53 1.24
CA GLN A 246 6.85 -20.45 2.37
C GLN A 246 5.71 -20.06 3.32
N GLU A 247 5.47 -18.76 3.48
CA GLU A 247 4.40 -18.22 4.33
C GLU A 247 3.04 -18.06 3.60
N GLY A 248 2.91 -18.57 2.38
CA GLY A 248 1.64 -18.55 1.64
C GLY A 248 1.32 -17.22 0.94
N GLY A 249 2.33 -16.40 0.68
CA GLY A 249 2.16 -15.09 0.04
C GLY A 249 1.68 -15.17 -1.41
N ILE A 250 2.03 -16.22 -2.15
CA ILE A 250 1.57 -16.43 -3.54
C ILE A 250 0.05 -16.64 -3.58
N GLU A 251 -0.47 -17.46 -2.67
CA GLU A 251 -1.89 -17.76 -2.50
C GLU A 251 -2.67 -16.49 -2.23
N ILE A 252 -2.14 -15.61 -1.36
CA ILE A 252 -2.78 -14.32 -1.03
C ILE A 252 -2.85 -13.43 -2.28
N ILE A 253 -1.75 -13.30 -3.04
CA ILE A 253 -1.71 -12.51 -4.27
C ILE A 253 -2.70 -13.06 -5.31
N MET A 254 -2.71 -14.38 -5.50
CA MET A 254 -3.58 -15.05 -6.48
C MET A 254 -5.06 -14.93 -6.10
N ASN A 255 -5.40 -15.11 -4.83
CA ASN A 255 -6.76 -14.95 -4.32
C ASN A 255 -7.25 -13.50 -4.48
N ALA A 256 -6.39 -12.51 -4.24
CA ALA A 256 -6.71 -11.10 -4.46
C ALA A 256 -7.01 -10.82 -5.94
N ALA A 257 -6.16 -11.27 -6.86
CA ALA A 257 -6.35 -11.10 -8.30
C ALA A 257 -7.62 -11.82 -8.81
N GLN A 258 -7.92 -13.00 -8.26
CA GLN A 258 -9.12 -13.77 -8.62
C GLN A 258 -10.41 -13.10 -8.13
N TRP A 259 -10.41 -12.59 -6.90
CA TRP A 259 -11.58 -11.94 -6.31
C TRP A 259 -11.84 -10.58 -6.97
N TYR A 260 -10.82 -9.73 -7.04
CA TYR A 260 -10.89 -8.41 -7.65
C TYR A 260 -10.58 -8.43 -9.15
N ARG A 261 -11.11 -9.43 -9.86
CA ARG A 261 -10.78 -9.74 -11.26
C ARG A 261 -11.06 -8.64 -12.30
N TYR A 262 -11.83 -7.60 -11.94
CA TYR A 262 -12.14 -6.44 -12.78
C TYR A 262 -11.55 -5.12 -12.22
N HIS A 263 -10.77 -5.18 -11.14
CA HIS A 263 -10.05 -4.02 -10.62
C HIS A 263 -8.67 -3.98 -11.24
N GLU A 264 -8.52 -3.14 -12.25
CA GLU A 264 -7.30 -2.97 -13.05
C GLU A 264 -6.04 -2.84 -12.19
N GLU A 265 -6.08 -1.98 -11.18
CA GLU A 265 -4.97 -1.73 -10.28
C GLU A 265 -4.58 -2.97 -9.48
N VAL A 266 -5.57 -3.73 -8.95
CA VAL A 266 -5.27 -4.97 -8.21
C VAL A 266 -4.64 -5.98 -9.15
N ALA A 267 -5.18 -6.17 -10.35
CA ALA A 267 -4.62 -7.07 -11.35
C ALA A 267 -3.19 -6.68 -11.74
N ASN A 268 -2.93 -5.39 -11.98
CA ASN A 268 -1.60 -4.89 -12.34
C ASN A 268 -0.57 -5.20 -11.26
N TRP A 269 -0.83 -4.80 -10.01
CA TRP A 269 0.10 -5.00 -8.91
C TRP A 269 0.24 -6.47 -8.50
N ALA A 270 -0.81 -7.27 -8.63
CA ALA A 270 -0.73 -8.71 -8.40
C ALA A 270 0.16 -9.40 -9.44
N LEU A 271 -0.02 -9.11 -10.73
CA LEU A 271 0.84 -9.66 -11.78
C LEU A 271 2.28 -9.16 -11.66
N TRP A 272 2.49 -7.90 -11.30
CA TRP A 272 3.84 -7.41 -11.00
C TRP A 272 4.50 -8.18 -9.86
N ALA A 273 3.79 -8.41 -8.75
CA ALA A 273 4.31 -9.17 -7.61
C ALA A 273 4.63 -10.63 -7.98
N ILE A 274 3.74 -11.30 -8.71
CA ILE A 274 3.98 -12.67 -9.22
C ILE A 274 5.21 -12.70 -10.13
N PHE A 275 5.36 -11.72 -11.02
CA PHE A 275 6.53 -11.61 -11.89
C PHE A 275 7.82 -11.53 -11.08
N ILE A 276 7.92 -10.61 -10.11
CA ILE A 276 9.10 -10.45 -9.28
C ILE A 276 9.41 -11.73 -8.48
N LEU A 277 8.39 -12.38 -7.92
CA LEU A 277 8.55 -13.61 -7.13
C LEU A 277 8.95 -14.82 -7.97
N CYS A 278 8.60 -14.84 -9.27
CA CYS A 278 8.97 -15.89 -10.22
C CYS A 278 10.33 -15.64 -10.88
N TYR A 279 10.71 -14.37 -11.04
CA TYR A 279 11.91 -13.95 -11.75
C TYR A 279 13.16 -14.55 -11.08
N GLU A 280 13.89 -15.38 -11.83
CA GLU A 280 15.12 -16.07 -11.39
C GLU A 280 14.95 -17.04 -10.20
N TYR A 281 13.72 -17.33 -9.75
CA TYR A 281 13.48 -18.23 -8.62
C TYR A 281 12.54 -19.40 -8.99
N PRO A 282 13.10 -20.54 -9.46
CA PRO A 282 12.33 -21.69 -9.95
C PRO A 282 11.30 -22.28 -8.99
N PRO A 283 11.54 -22.39 -7.66
CA PRO A 283 10.56 -22.96 -6.74
C PRO A 283 9.20 -22.23 -6.79
N THR A 284 9.21 -20.90 -6.89
CA THR A 284 7.96 -20.13 -7.01
C THR A 284 7.21 -20.41 -8.30
N LYS A 285 7.93 -20.58 -9.42
CA LYS A 285 7.30 -20.94 -10.70
C LYS A 285 6.49 -22.22 -10.59
N VAL A 286 7.01 -23.21 -9.86
CA VAL A 286 6.31 -24.47 -9.61
C VAL A 286 5.02 -24.21 -8.83
N VAL A 287 5.10 -23.48 -7.71
CA VAL A 287 3.92 -23.13 -6.89
C VAL A 287 2.85 -22.41 -7.71
N VAL A 288 3.24 -21.40 -8.49
CA VAL A 288 2.31 -20.66 -9.37
C VAL A 288 1.62 -21.57 -10.38
N VAL A 289 2.36 -22.50 -11.00
CA VAL A 289 1.80 -23.45 -11.98
C VAL A 289 0.89 -24.49 -11.33
N GLU A 290 1.26 -24.99 -10.15
CA GLU A 290 0.46 -25.95 -9.38
C GLU A 290 -0.86 -25.34 -8.90
N GLN A 291 -0.88 -24.03 -8.62
CA GLN A 291 -2.06 -23.29 -8.19
C GLN A 291 -2.90 -22.73 -9.35
N ASN A 292 -2.75 -23.27 -10.56
CA ASN A 292 -3.48 -22.82 -11.75
C ASN A 292 -3.22 -21.34 -12.12
N GLY A 293 -2.03 -20.82 -11.77
CA GLY A 293 -1.66 -19.43 -12.00
C GLY A 293 -1.65 -19.02 -13.48
N VAL A 294 -1.33 -19.94 -14.39
CA VAL A 294 -1.34 -19.68 -15.85
C VAL A 294 -2.72 -19.22 -16.32
N ALA A 295 -3.78 -19.91 -15.89
CA ALA A 295 -5.15 -19.55 -16.24
C ALA A 295 -5.56 -18.21 -15.61
N LEU A 296 -5.18 -17.98 -14.35
CA LEU A 296 -5.43 -16.73 -13.63
C LEU A 296 -4.77 -15.53 -14.32
N ILE A 297 -3.52 -15.66 -14.76
CA ILE A 297 -2.77 -14.60 -15.46
C ILE A 297 -3.51 -14.22 -16.75
N LEU A 298 -3.86 -15.22 -17.57
CA LEU A 298 -4.59 -15.00 -18.81
C LEU A 298 -5.99 -14.43 -18.58
N GLN A 299 -6.68 -14.86 -17.54
CA GLN A 299 -7.97 -14.29 -17.13
C GLN A 299 -7.84 -12.82 -16.70
N SER A 300 -6.78 -12.49 -15.96
CA SER A 300 -6.51 -11.12 -15.50
C SER A 300 -6.26 -10.17 -16.68
N MET A 301 -5.47 -10.60 -17.67
CA MET A 301 -5.24 -9.88 -18.93
C MET A 301 -6.51 -9.72 -19.76
N ARG A 302 -7.37 -10.76 -19.81
CA ARG A 302 -8.66 -10.69 -20.53
C ARG A 302 -9.62 -9.68 -19.90
N ASN A 303 -9.71 -9.67 -18.57
CA ASN A 303 -10.65 -8.83 -17.84
C ASN A 303 -10.17 -7.37 -17.71
N ASN A 304 -8.86 -7.14 -17.69
CA ASN A 304 -8.25 -5.82 -17.51
C ASN A 304 -7.27 -5.55 -18.66
N PRO A 305 -7.77 -5.20 -19.87
CA PRO A 305 -6.97 -5.07 -21.08
C PRO A 305 -6.19 -3.75 -21.12
N VAL A 306 -5.37 -3.51 -20.11
CA VAL A 306 -4.52 -2.32 -19.99
C VAL A 306 -3.06 -2.69 -20.18
N LYS A 307 -2.28 -1.70 -20.63
CA LYS A 307 -0.88 -1.89 -21.04
C LYS A 307 -0.05 -2.61 -19.97
N ASP A 308 -0.14 -2.18 -18.71
CA ASP A 308 0.72 -2.73 -17.65
C ASP A 308 0.30 -4.16 -17.24
N VAL A 309 -1.01 -4.46 -17.22
CA VAL A 309 -1.50 -5.84 -16.99
C VAL A 309 -1.03 -6.77 -18.11
N PHE A 310 -1.10 -6.34 -19.38
CA PHE A 310 -0.55 -7.12 -20.49
C PHE A 310 0.95 -7.31 -20.36
N ARG A 311 1.69 -6.24 -20.08
CA ARG A 311 3.15 -6.25 -19.93
C ARG A 311 3.59 -7.27 -18.88
N HIS A 312 3.04 -7.19 -17.67
CA HIS A 312 3.38 -8.11 -16.58
C HIS A 312 2.91 -9.54 -16.87
N GLY A 313 1.69 -9.72 -17.36
CA GLY A 313 1.16 -11.05 -17.70
C GLY A 313 1.97 -11.76 -18.78
N ILE A 314 2.36 -11.05 -19.85
CA ILE A 314 3.22 -11.57 -20.91
C ILE A 314 4.62 -11.90 -20.38
N ALA A 315 5.19 -11.04 -19.53
CA ALA A 315 6.51 -11.28 -18.94
C ALA A 315 6.53 -12.56 -18.10
N ILE A 316 5.49 -12.80 -17.28
CA ILE A 316 5.37 -14.04 -16.51
C ILE A 316 5.24 -15.24 -17.45
N LEU A 317 4.33 -15.20 -18.42
CA LEU A 317 4.11 -16.31 -19.35
C LEU A 317 5.37 -16.65 -20.15
N PHE A 318 6.08 -15.62 -20.63
CA PHE A 318 7.36 -15.77 -21.32
C PHE A 318 8.39 -16.48 -20.43
N ASP A 319 8.53 -16.03 -19.17
CA ASP A 319 9.50 -16.61 -18.23
C ASP A 319 9.11 -18.01 -17.72
N LEU A 320 7.82 -18.34 -17.67
CA LEU A 320 7.31 -19.68 -17.34
C LEU A 320 7.48 -20.68 -18.49
N MET A 321 7.34 -20.23 -19.75
CA MET A 321 7.44 -21.08 -20.94
C MET A 321 8.86 -21.28 -21.45
N ARG A 322 9.79 -20.44 -21.00
CA ARG A 322 11.20 -20.58 -21.32
C ARG A 322 11.75 -21.81 -20.60
N GLU A 323 12.39 -22.71 -21.35
CA GLU A 323 13.20 -23.75 -20.74
C GLU A 323 14.22 -23.06 -19.83
N PRO A 324 14.43 -23.55 -18.59
CA PRO A 324 15.53 -23.05 -17.78
C PRO A 324 16.78 -23.33 -18.60
N THR A 325 17.28 -22.30 -19.30
CA THR A 325 18.52 -22.36 -20.06
C THR A 325 19.50 -22.94 -19.09
N HIS A 326 19.97 -24.17 -19.34
CA HIS A 326 20.92 -24.86 -18.47
C HIS A 326 21.95 -23.82 -18.07
N ALA A 327 21.84 -23.33 -16.83
CA ALA A 327 22.52 -22.12 -16.42
C ALA A 327 23.99 -22.40 -16.68
N ASN A 328 24.55 -21.70 -17.69
CA ASN A 328 25.84 -21.99 -18.30
C ASN A 328 26.74 -22.75 -17.32
N ASP A 329 27.01 -24.03 -17.63
CA ASP A 329 27.71 -25.07 -16.85
C ASP A 329 29.14 -24.71 -16.36
N LYS A 330 29.42 -23.45 -16.02
CA LYS A 330 30.78 -22.94 -15.81
C LYS A 330 31.00 -22.08 -14.56
N ALA A 331 29.99 -21.72 -13.76
CA ALA A 331 30.23 -20.74 -12.67
C ALA A 331 29.61 -21.02 -11.29
N ALA A 332 28.57 -21.84 -11.15
CA ALA A 332 28.04 -22.16 -9.82
C ALA A 332 28.49 -23.57 -9.41
N PRO A 333 29.19 -23.75 -8.27
CA PRO A 333 29.39 -25.07 -7.69
C PRO A 333 28.02 -25.75 -7.61
N GLN A 334 27.90 -26.91 -8.23
CA GLN A 334 26.75 -27.81 -8.06
C GLN A 334 26.71 -28.27 -6.60
N GLU A 335 26.32 -27.40 -5.68
CA GLU A 335 25.75 -27.87 -4.44
C GLU A 335 24.54 -28.70 -4.82
N LYS A 336 24.57 -29.97 -4.37
CA LYS A 336 23.55 -30.98 -4.61
C LYS A 336 22.23 -30.53 -3.97
N VAL A 337 21.53 -29.56 -4.54
CA VAL A 337 20.14 -29.26 -4.20
C VAL A 337 19.29 -30.31 -4.91
N SER A 338 19.30 -31.52 -4.36
CA SER A 338 18.80 -32.75 -4.98
C SER A 338 17.26 -32.88 -4.98
N SER A 339 16.49 -31.78 -4.98
CA SER A 339 15.02 -31.89 -4.90
C SER A 339 14.20 -30.72 -5.46
N VAL A 340 14.77 -29.76 -6.21
CA VAL A 340 13.91 -28.72 -6.83
C VAL A 340 13.00 -29.39 -7.87
N PRO A 341 11.66 -29.30 -7.74
CA PRO A 341 10.74 -29.92 -8.68
C PRO A 341 10.99 -29.37 -10.09
N LYS A 342 11.08 -30.26 -11.07
CA LYS A 342 11.25 -29.87 -12.46
C LYS A 342 9.95 -29.24 -12.97
N LEU A 343 10.04 -28.00 -13.45
CA LEU A 343 8.93 -27.31 -14.07
C LEU A 343 8.49 -28.04 -15.36
N ASP A 344 7.23 -28.46 -15.43
CA ASP A 344 6.66 -29.12 -16.61
C ASP A 344 6.15 -28.08 -17.62
N ILE A 345 7.02 -27.73 -18.56
CA ILE A 345 6.74 -26.73 -19.60
C ILE A 345 5.60 -27.17 -20.53
N TRP A 346 5.45 -28.47 -20.76
CA TRP A 346 4.37 -28.98 -21.60
C TRP A 346 3.02 -28.73 -20.94
N LYS A 347 2.90 -29.02 -19.63
CA LYS A 347 1.71 -28.72 -18.84
C LYS A 347 1.38 -27.22 -18.84
N ILE A 348 2.40 -26.36 -18.73
CA ILE A 348 2.23 -24.89 -18.80
C ILE A 348 1.66 -24.47 -20.15
N ARG A 349 2.26 -24.94 -21.27
CA ARG A 349 1.78 -24.63 -22.62
C ARG A 349 0.36 -25.12 -22.84
N GLN A 350 0.05 -26.34 -22.42
CA GLN A 350 -1.29 -26.92 -22.55
C GLN A 350 -2.33 -26.10 -21.77
N SER A 351 -2.03 -25.74 -20.51
CA SER A 351 -2.90 -24.89 -19.68
C SER A 351 -3.11 -23.51 -20.29
N ALA A 352 -2.05 -22.89 -20.81
CA ALA A 352 -2.13 -21.58 -21.46
C ALA A 352 -3.00 -21.62 -22.73
N LEU A 353 -2.79 -22.60 -23.60
CA LEU A 353 -3.59 -22.79 -24.81
C LEU A 353 -5.07 -23.03 -24.48
N ALA A 354 -5.36 -23.89 -23.50
CA ALA A 354 -6.73 -24.13 -23.03
C ALA A 354 -7.40 -22.87 -22.46
N SER A 355 -6.61 -21.92 -21.96
CA SER A 355 -7.08 -20.65 -21.39
C SER A 355 -7.20 -19.52 -22.44
N GLY A 356 -6.95 -19.80 -23.72
CA GLY A 356 -7.07 -18.83 -24.82
C GLY A 356 -5.83 -17.95 -25.02
N LEU A 357 -4.62 -18.48 -24.76
CA LEU A 357 -3.34 -17.76 -24.90
C LEU A 357 -3.25 -16.95 -26.21
N HIS A 358 -3.45 -17.59 -27.36
CA HIS A 358 -3.22 -16.94 -28.67
C HIS A 358 -4.10 -15.71 -28.88
N GLU A 359 -5.39 -15.80 -28.55
CA GLU A 359 -6.33 -14.68 -28.66
C GLU A 359 -5.87 -13.49 -27.81
N ILE A 360 -5.53 -13.76 -26.55
CA ILE A 360 -5.11 -12.73 -25.58
C ILE A 360 -3.79 -12.07 -26.03
N ILE A 361 -2.81 -12.84 -26.48
CA ILE A 361 -1.51 -12.33 -26.91
C ILE A 361 -1.64 -11.47 -28.17
N VAL A 362 -2.40 -11.94 -29.17
CA VAL A 362 -2.65 -11.16 -30.40
C VAL A 362 -3.39 -9.86 -30.07
N ARG A 363 -4.39 -9.91 -29.20
CA ARG A 363 -5.09 -8.72 -28.71
C ARG A 363 -4.14 -7.73 -28.02
N ALA A 364 -3.29 -8.21 -27.11
CA ALA A 364 -2.32 -7.38 -26.41
C ALA A 364 -1.37 -6.65 -27.37
N MET A 365 -0.86 -7.34 -28.39
CA MET A 365 -0.01 -6.75 -29.43
C MET A 365 -0.77 -5.70 -30.27
N CYS A 366 -2.03 -5.95 -30.62
CA CYS A 366 -2.85 -5.02 -31.38
C CYS A 366 -3.20 -3.74 -30.60
N GLU A 367 -3.49 -3.86 -29.30
CA GLU A 367 -3.86 -2.74 -28.44
C GLU A 367 -2.63 -1.93 -27.97
N ASN A 368 -1.42 -2.51 -27.99
CA ASN A 368 -0.19 -1.88 -27.47
C ASN A 368 0.92 -1.83 -28.53
N LYS A 369 0.60 -1.31 -29.71
CA LYS A 369 1.50 -1.32 -30.88
C LYS A 369 2.85 -0.63 -30.68
N ASP A 370 2.95 0.28 -29.72
CA ASP A 370 4.15 1.06 -29.42
C ASP A 370 5.02 0.45 -28.30
N ALA A 371 4.57 -0.65 -27.67
CA ALA A 371 5.26 -1.32 -26.58
C ALA A 371 6.17 -2.44 -27.11
N VAL A 372 7.45 -2.10 -27.33
CA VAL A 372 8.47 -3.02 -27.88
C VAL A 372 8.57 -4.31 -27.06
N ASP A 373 8.53 -4.20 -25.74
CA ASP A 373 8.66 -5.32 -24.82
C ASP A 373 7.48 -6.29 -24.89
N ILE A 374 6.24 -5.78 -24.91
CA ILE A 374 5.03 -6.57 -25.18
C ILE A 374 5.19 -7.33 -26.50
N PHE A 375 5.63 -6.63 -27.55
CA PHE A 375 5.74 -7.20 -28.88
C PHE A 375 6.78 -8.32 -28.97
N MET A 376 7.99 -8.08 -28.46
CA MET A 376 9.10 -9.04 -28.50
C MET A 376 8.76 -10.32 -27.74
N MET A 377 8.28 -10.20 -26.49
CA MET A 377 7.92 -11.37 -25.69
C MET A 377 6.71 -12.12 -26.28
N SER A 378 5.71 -11.39 -26.79
CA SER A 378 4.53 -11.99 -27.43
C SER A 378 4.87 -12.79 -28.67
N GLN A 379 5.77 -12.27 -29.52
CA GLN A 379 6.20 -12.96 -30.75
C GLN A 379 6.86 -14.30 -30.42
N GLU A 380 7.75 -14.32 -29.44
CA GLU A 380 8.41 -15.55 -28.97
C GLU A 380 7.39 -16.56 -28.40
N ILE A 381 6.41 -16.10 -27.62
CA ILE A 381 5.33 -16.97 -27.11
C ILE A 381 4.51 -17.55 -28.26
N LEU A 382 4.10 -16.76 -29.25
CA LEU A 382 3.29 -17.22 -30.39
C LEU A 382 4.06 -18.26 -31.23
N VAL A 383 5.34 -18.01 -31.52
CA VAL A 383 6.20 -18.95 -32.26
C VAL A 383 6.42 -20.23 -31.43
N GLY A 384 6.77 -20.10 -30.16
CA GLY A 384 7.02 -21.23 -29.25
C GLY A 384 5.79 -22.10 -28.95
N THR A 385 4.59 -21.61 -29.29
CA THR A 385 3.31 -22.33 -29.12
C THR A 385 2.63 -22.67 -30.46
N ASN A 386 3.37 -22.59 -31.58
CA ASN A 386 2.91 -22.96 -32.92
C ASN A 386 1.62 -22.22 -33.36
N TYR A 387 1.51 -20.92 -33.08
CA TYR A 387 0.41 -20.11 -33.59
C TYR A 387 0.46 -20.02 -35.13
N LEU A 388 -0.63 -20.40 -35.79
CA LEU A 388 -0.72 -20.45 -37.27
C LEU A 388 -1.33 -19.19 -37.90
N GLY A 389 -1.86 -18.27 -37.09
CA GLY A 389 -2.49 -17.05 -37.58
C GLY A 389 -1.50 -15.95 -37.93
N PRO A 390 -1.97 -14.82 -38.49
CA PRO A 390 -1.11 -13.67 -38.76
C PRO A 390 -0.62 -13.05 -37.44
N ILE A 391 0.69 -12.87 -37.31
CA ILE A 391 1.31 -12.17 -36.19
C ILE A 391 1.27 -10.66 -36.49
N PRO A 392 0.69 -9.82 -35.60
CA PRO A 392 0.72 -8.36 -35.74
C PRO A 392 2.16 -7.84 -35.95
N LYS A 393 2.34 -6.69 -36.61
CA LYS A 393 3.67 -6.06 -36.81
C LYS A 393 3.87 -4.87 -35.87
N PHE A 394 5.10 -4.66 -35.41
CA PHE A 394 5.43 -3.54 -34.54
C PHE A 394 5.38 -2.22 -35.33
N GLU A 395 4.65 -1.22 -34.81
CA GLU A 395 4.52 0.11 -35.41
C GLU A 395 5.28 1.11 -34.53
N ARG A 396 6.50 1.48 -34.94
CA ARG A 396 7.27 2.51 -34.25
C ARG A 396 6.56 3.86 -34.40
N LYS A 397 6.13 4.48 -33.30
CA LYS A 397 5.71 5.89 -33.30
C LYS A 397 6.91 6.73 -33.75
N THR A 398 6.79 7.31 -34.93
CA THR A 398 7.77 8.24 -35.52
C THR A 398 7.69 9.61 -34.88
#